data_AF-A0A3A4X2V9-F1
#
_entry.id   AF-A0A3A4X2V9-F1
#
_cell.length_a   1.000
_cell.length_b   1.000
_cell.length_c   1.000
_cell.angle_alpha   90.00
_cell.angle_beta   90.00
_cell.angle_gamma   90.00
#
_symmetry.space_group_name_H-M   'P 1'
#
loop_
_entity.id
_entity.type
_entity.pdbx_description
1 polymer ?
#
loop_
_entity_poly.entity_id
_entity_poly.type
_entity_poly.pdbx_seq_one_letter_code
_entity_poly.pdbx_strand_id
1 'polypeptide(L)'
;MARFVRPGERVLLKVNAAFAAPAMLGATTHPDLVRHVIRLCREAGAARVIVTDNPINDPASCFELSGIGPAARAEGVEVILPARDRFETYSVPGARLIRRWPVLTAPLRRVDKVIGLAPVKNHLRSGASLTLKNWYGLLGGRRNIFHQQVHTIIAELGMLIKPTLVILDGTMSMMHNGPTGGSMDDLKPTHTLIAGTDPVAVDTLGAKLLGKTLEDLPFLRMAERAGAGTTDYEKLMVR
;
A
#
# COMPACT_ATOMS: atom_id res chain seq x y z
N MET A 1 -11.44 -11.65 -8.97
CA MET A 1 -10.20 -11.18 -9.63
C MET A 1 -10.33 -11.02 -11.15
N ALA A 2 -11.04 -11.91 -11.86
CA ALA A 2 -11.21 -11.87 -13.33
C ALA A 2 -11.74 -10.54 -13.92
N ARG A 3 -12.40 -9.68 -13.13
CA ARG A 3 -12.78 -8.31 -13.55
C ARG A 3 -11.57 -7.36 -13.69
N PHE A 4 -10.51 -7.59 -12.93
CA PHE A 4 -9.37 -6.67 -12.78
C PHE A 4 -8.12 -7.13 -13.54
N VAL A 5 -7.97 -8.44 -13.73
CA VAL A 5 -6.84 -9.07 -14.41
C VAL A 5 -7.38 -9.92 -15.55
N ARG A 6 -6.82 -9.73 -16.75
CA ARG A 6 -7.11 -10.47 -17.97
C ARG A 6 -6.02 -11.52 -18.23
N PRO A 7 -6.35 -12.60 -18.95
CA PRO A 7 -5.35 -13.58 -19.38
C PRO A 7 -4.17 -12.92 -20.10
N GLY A 8 -2.95 -13.31 -19.74
CA GLY A 8 -1.72 -12.79 -20.35
C GLY A 8 -1.14 -11.54 -19.67
N GLU A 9 -1.91 -10.85 -18.81
CA GLU A 9 -1.44 -9.63 -18.16
C GLU A 9 -0.39 -9.90 -17.06
N ARG A 10 0.48 -8.92 -16.84
CA ARG A 10 1.52 -8.92 -15.81
C ARG A 10 1.10 -8.05 -14.65
N VAL A 11 1.08 -8.63 -13.45
CA VAL A 11 0.57 -7.99 -12.23
C VAL A 11 1.70 -7.68 -11.25
N LEU A 12 1.76 -6.44 -10.79
CA LEU A 12 2.56 -6.05 -9.63
C LEU A 12 1.71 -6.02 -8.37
N LEU A 13 2.14 -6.71 -7.32
CA LEU A 13 1.63 -6.56 -5.97
C LEU A 13 2.57 -5.64 -5.17
N LYS A 14 2.08 -4.46 -4.82
CA LYS A 14 2.78 -3.55 -3.91
C LYS A 14 2.28 -3.78 -2.48
N VAL A 15 3.10 -4.48 -1.69
CA VAL A 15 2.82 -4.80 -0.28
C VAL A 15 3.29 -3.68 0.64
N ASN A 16 2.97 -3.77 1.93
CA ASN A 16 3.62 -3.03 3.00
C ASN A 16 4.62 -3.95 3.73
N ALA A 17 5.90 -3.83 3.43
CA ALA A 17 7.01 -4.54 4.05
C ALA A 17 7.96 -3.54 4.75
N ALA A 18 7.44 -2.44 5.28
CA ALA A 18 8.23 -1.30 5.74
C ALA A 18 9.23 -1.66 6.86
N PHE A 19 8.92 -2.65 7.69
CA PHE A 19 9.65 -2.98 8.90
C PHE A 19 10.05 -4.46 8.93
N ALA A 20 11.20 -4.73 9.54
CA ALA A 20 11.69 -6.06 9.85
C ALA A 20 10.94 -6.60 11.09
N ALA A 21 9.67 -6.94 10.91
CA ALA A 21 8.77 -7.35 11.98
C ALA A 21 7.90 -8.53 11.54
N PRO A 22 7.55 -9.45 12.47
CA PRO A 22 6.63 -10.53 12.18
C PRO A 22 5.23 -9.99 11.87
N ALA A 23 4.55 -10.62 10.91
CA ALA A 23 3.23 -10.17 10.43
C ALA A 23 2.15 -10.13 11.52
N MET A 24 2.28 -10.96 12.57
CA MET A 24 1.34 -11.00 13.69
C MET A 24 1.20 -9.64 14.39
N LEU A 25 2.22 -8.77 14.35
CA LEU A 25 2.17 -7.45 14.96
C LEU A 25 1.38 -6.42 14.13
N GLY A 26 0.83 -6.79 12.97
CA GLY A 26 0.08 -5.88 12.10
C GLY A 26 0.92 -4.78 11.45
N ALA A 27 2.25 -4.80 11.63
CA ALA A 27 3.19 -3.81 11.12
C ALA A 27 3.52 -3.97 9.63
N THR A 28 3.10 -5.04 8.98
CA THR A 28 3.31 -5.32 7.54
C THR A 28 2.06 -5.97 6.94
N THR A 29 1.97 -6.07 5.61
CA THR A 29 0.94 -6.89 4.95
C THR A 29 1.03 -8.33 5.43
N HIS A 30 -0.11 -8.95 5.72
CA HIS A 30 -0.13 -10.34 6.15
C HIS A 30 0.28 -11.28 4.99
N PRO A 31 1.20 -12.24 5.20
CA PRO A 31 1.69 -13.12 4.13
C PRO A 31 0.58 -13.96 3.49
N ASP A 32 -0.42 -14.39 4.26
CA ASP A 32 -1.56 -15.15 3.70
C ASP A 32 -2.37 -14.33 2.70
N LEU A 33 -2.59 -13.03 2.96
CA LEU A 33 -3.24 -12.15 1.99
C LEU A 33 -2.43 -12.08 0.70
N VAL A 34 -1.10 -11.98 0.79
CA VAL A 34 -0.22 -11.97 -0.39
C VAL A 34 -0.39 -13.26 -1.19
N ARG A 35 -0.36 -14.43 -0.54
CA ARG A 35 -0.55 -15.73 -1.21
C ARG A 35 -1.90 -15.84 -1.89
N HIS A 36 -2.97 -15.45 -1.20
CA HIS A 36 -4.32 -15.50 -1.76
C HIS A 36 -4.46 -14.59 -2.98
N VAL A 37 -3.92 -13.37 -2.93
CA VAL A 37 -3.96 -12.44 -4.07
C VAL A 37 -3.13 -12.98 -5.24
N ILE A 38 -1.95 -13.57 -5.00
CA ILE A 38 -1.14 -14.22 -6.03
C ILE A 38 -1.96 -15.32 -6.75
N ARG A 39 -2.59 -16.21 -5.98
CA ARG A 39 -3.40 -17.32 -6.53
C ARG A 39 -4.57 -16.80 -7.35
N LEU A 40 -5.32 -15.83 -6.81
CA LEU A 40 -6.43 -15.20 -7.52
C LEU A 40 -6.00 -14.53 -8.82
N CYS A 41 -4.82 -13.91 -8.88
CA CYS A 41 -4.27 -13.35 -10.11
C CYS A 41 -3.94 -14.44 -11.14
N ARG A 42 -3.37 -15.57 -10.71
CA ARG A 42 -3.07 -16.71 -11.59
C ARG A 42 -4.32 -17.41 -12.11
N GLU A 43 -5.31 -17.61 -11.24
CA GLU A 43 -6.62 -18.16 -11.62
C GLU A 43 -7.32 -17.26 -12.65
N ALA A 44 -7.11 -15.94 -12.59
CA ALA A 44 -7.56 -14.99 -13.60
C ALA A 44 -6.73 -15.00 -14.91
N GLY A 45 -5.68 -15.82 -14.98
CA GLY A 45 -4.83 -15.99 -16.17
C GLY A 45 -3.62 -15.05 -16.26
N ALA A 46 -3.20 -14.40 -15.16
CA ALA A 46 -2.00 -13.57 -15.17
C ALA A 46 -0.78 -14.35 -15.66
N ALA A 47 -0.07 -13.82 -16.66
CA ALA A 47 1.16 -14.44 -17.18
C ALA A 47 2.32 -14.31 -16.19
N ARG A 48 2.32 -13.27 -15.36
CA ARG A 48 3.34 -13.04 -14.33
C ARG A 48 2.73 -12.26 -13.18
N VAL A 49 3.11 -12.65 -11.96
CA VAL A 49 2.88 -11.87 -10.75
C VAL A 49 4.25 -11.58 -10.14
N ILE A 50 4.45 -10.36 -9.66
CA ILE A 50 5.64 -9.95 -8.91
C ILE A 50 5.25 -9.19 -7.65
N VAL A 51 6.07 -9.26 -6.62
CA VAL A 51 5.89 -8.55 -5.36
C VAL A 51 7.00 -7.51 -5.19
N THR A 52 6.69 -6.31 -4.68
CA THR A 52 7.73 -5.31 -4.35
C THR A 52 7.30 -4.42 -3.18
N ASP A 53 8.30 -3.80 -2.57
CA ASP A 53 8.21 -2.64 -1.69
C ASP A 53 9.61 -1.99 -1.60
N ASN A 54 9.71 -0.76 -1.08
CA ASN A 54 10.95 -0.14 -0.63
C ASN A 54 10.89 0.07 0.90
N PRO A 55 11.36 -0.90 1.70
CA PRO A 55 11.29 -0.85 3.16
C PRO A 55 12.08 0.28 3.82
N ILE A 56 11.86 0.51 5.12
CA ILE A 56 12.65 1.43 5.96
C ILE A 56 13.90 0.73 6.50
N ASN A 57 13.73 -0.50 7.01
CA ASN A 57 14.86 -1.34 7.40
C ASN A 57 15.48 -2.03 6.17
N ASP A 58 16.47 -2.89 6.42
CA ASP A 58 17.07 -3.72 5.38
C ASP A 58 15.98 -4.49 4.60
N PRO A 59 15.91 -4.34 3.26
CA PRO A 59 14.83 -4.95 2.49
C PRO A 59 14.77 -6.47 2.57
N ALA A 60 15.92 -7.15 2.56
CA ALA A 60 15.94 -8.62 2.63
C ALA A 60 15.36 -9.09 3.97
N SER A 61 15.80 -8.47 5.07
CA SER A 61 15.30 -8.75 6.42
C SER A 61 13.80 -8.47 6.54
N CYS A 62 13.31 -7.37 5.98
CA CYS A 62 11.88 -7.04 5.98
C CYS A 62 11.03 -8.10 5.29
N PHE A 63 11.41 -8.52 4.09
CA PHE A 63 10.64 -9.54 3.36
C PHE A 63 10.73 -10.92 4.02
N GLU A 64 11.87 -11.26 4.63
CA GLU A 64 12.02 -12.55 5.32
C GLU A 64 11.22 -12.59 6.63
N LEU A 65 11.41 -11.62 7.53
CA LEU A 65 10.80 -11.62 8.86
C LEU A 65 9.30 -11.38 8.85
N SER A 66 8.79 -10.61 7.88
CA SER A 66 7.34 -10.45 7.70
C SER A 66 6.66 -11.69 7.13
N GLY A 67 7.43 -12.67 6.65
CA GLY A 67 6.91 -13.86 5.97
C GLY A 67 6.43 -13.59 4.54
N ILE A 68 6.44 -12.34 4.05
CA ILE A 68 5.99 -12.01 2.69
C ILE A 68 6.90 -12.64 1.63
N GLY A 69 8.22 -12.63 1.85
CA GLY A 69 9.22 -13.27 0.99
C GLY A 69 9.01 -14.78 0.89
N PRO A 70 8.99 -15.51 2.02
CA PRO A 70 8.63 -16.92 2.06
C PRO A 70 7.28 -17.23 1.37
N ALA A 71 6.25 -16.44 1.63
CA ALA A 71 4.94 -16.57 1.00
C ALA A 71 4.98 -16.44 -0.53
N ALA A 72 5.68 -15.44 -1.05
CA ALA A 72 5.84 -15.27 -2.50
C ALA A 72 6.66 -16.41 -3.11
N ARG A 73 7.77 -16.82 -2.48
CA ARG A 73 8.62 -17.95 -2.93
C ARG A 73 7.86 -19.27 -2.95
N ALA A 74 7.02 -19.55 -1.96
CA ALA A 74 6.20 -20.75 -1.90
C ALA A 74 5.20 -20.84 -3.06
N GLU A 75 4.75 -19.69 -3.57
CA GLU A 75 3.95 -19.62 -4.79
C GLU A 75 4.83 -19.52 -6.04
N GLY A 76 6.16 -19.53 -5.98
CA GLY A 76 7.04 -19.35 -7.15
C GLY A 76 6.93 -17.96 -7.79
N VAL A 77 6.69 -16.93 -6.97
CA VAL A 77 6.62 -15.52 -7.38
C VAL A 77 7.88 -14.78 -6.95
N GLU A 78 8.39 -13.96 -7.86
CA GLU A 78 9.58 -13.13 -7.60
C GLU A 78 9.23 -11.93 -6.70
N VAL A 79 10.11 -11.67 -5.73
CA VAL A 79 10.13 -10.43 -4.95
C VAL A 79 11.23 -9.53 -5.50
N ILE A 80 10.86 -8.38 -6.06
CA ILE A 80 11.82 -7.39 -6.54
C ILE A 80 12.15 -6.43 -5.40
N LEU A 81 13.36 -6.53 -4.87
CA LEU A 81 13.88 -5.63 -3.83
C LEU A 81 14.32 -4.27 -4.43
N PRO A 82 14.35 -3.18 -3.64
CA PRO A 82 14.91 -1.91 -4.10
C PRO A 82 16.43 -2.04 -4.27
N ALA A 83 16.97 -1.45 -5.33
CA ALA A 83 18.41 -1.34 -5.59
C ALA A 83 18.69 -0.01 -6.29
N ARG A 84 19.91 0.53 -6.19
CA ARG A 84 20.23 1.90 -6.66
C ARG A 84 19.87 2.14 -8.13
N ASP A 85 20.09 1.16 -8.98
CA ASP A 85 19.80 1.16 -10.43
C ASP A 85 18.32 0.95 -10.77
N ARG A 86 17.48 0.65 -9.77
CA ARG A 86 16.02 0.45 -9.91
C ARG A 86 15.21 1.72 -9.66
N PHE A 87 15.87 2.81 -9.27
CA PHE A 87 15.25 4.11 -9.06
C PHE A 87 15.50 5.04 -10.25
N GLU A 88 14.48 5.83 -10.59
CA GLU A 88 14.58 6.93 -11.56
C GLU A 88 14.15 8.23 -10.90
N THR A 89 14.71 9.35 -11.40
CA THR A 89 14.23 10.67 -11.02
C THR A 89 12.90 10.96 -11.69
N TYR A 90 11.85 11.16 -10.90
CA TYR A 90 10.49 11.40 -11.38
C TYR A 90 9.89 12.66 -10.75
N SER A 91 9.00 13.33 -11.49
CA SER A 91 8.18 14.43 -10.99
C SER A 91 6.72 14.10 -11.21
N VAL A 92 5.93 14.08 -10.15
CA VAL A 92 4.48 13.88 -10.27
C VAL A 92 3.87 15.17 -10.84
N PRO A 93 3.13 15.11 -11.97
CA PRO A 93 2.46 16.28 -12.52
C PRO A 93 1.52 16.92 -11.48
N GLY A 94 1.59 18.23 -11.30
CA GLY A 94 0.77 18.97 -10.32
C GLY A 94 1.21 18.84 -8.85
N ALA A 95 2.11 17.91 -8.51
CA ALA A 95 2.62 17.76 -7.14
C ALA A 95 3.51 18.93 -6.72
N ARG A 96 3.65 19.17 -5.43
CA ARG A 96 4.57 20.17 -4.85
C ARG A 96 5.81 19.53 -4.26
N LEU A 97 5.69 18.37 -3.62
CA LEU A 97 6.79 17.70 -2.91
C LEU A 97 7.52 16.67 -3.79
N ILE A 98 6.80 15.82 -4.52
CA ILE A 98 7.41 14.80 -5.39
C ILE A 98 7.86 15.45 -6.71
N ARG A 99 8.95 16.23 -6.63
CA ARG A 99 9.61 16.92 -7.76
C ARG A 99 11.05 16.46 -7.90
N ARG A 100 11.41 15.94 -9.08
CA ARG A 100 12.73 15.35 -9.36
C ARG A 100 13.20 14.44 -8.22
N TRP A 101 12.32 13.55 -7.77
CA TRP A 101 12.55 12.66 -6.64
C TRP A 101 12.89 11.24 -7.12
N PRO A 102 13.79 10.49 -6.44
CA PRO A 102 13.99 9.08 -6.76
C PRO A 102 12.75 8.25 -6.46
N VAL A 103 12.20 7.59 -7.49
CA VAL A 103 11.05 6.68 -7.39
C VAL A 103 11.48 5.30 -7.87
N LEU A 104 11.05 4.24 -7.16
CA LEU A 104 11.30 2.85 -7.50
C LEU A 104 10.44 2.46 -8.71
N THR A 105 10.93 2.72 -9.92
CA THR A 105 10.18 2.51 -11.15
C THR A 105 10.44 1.15 -11.79
N ALA A 106 11.58 0.50 -11.51
CA ALA A 106 11.90 -0.76 -12.18
C ALA A 106 10.83 -1.87 -12.03
N PRO A 107 10.22 -2.10 -10.84
CA PRO A 107 9.12 -3.07 -10.71
C PRO A 107 7.84 -2.65 -11.44
N LEU A 108 7.68 -1.36 -11.73
CA LEU A 108 6.53 -0.80 -12.47
C LEU A 108 6.75 -0.86 -13.99
N ARG A 109 7.95 -1.21 -14.47
CA ARG A 109 8.20 -1.36 -15.89
C ARG A 109 7.59 -2.67 -16.38
N ARG A 110 6.85 -2.60 -17.50
CA ARG A 110 6.28 -3.78 -18.18
C ARG A 110 5.28 -4.57 -17.31
N VAL A 111 4.55 -3.89 -16.44
CA VAL A 111 3.37 -4.44 -15.75
C VAL A 111 2.11 -3.78 -16.28
N ASP A 112 1.05 -4.55 -16.41
CA ASP A 112 -0.24 -4.09 -16.95
C ASP A 112 -1.19 -3.69 -15.81
N LYS A 113 -1.02 -4.33 -14.63
CA LYS A 113 -1.83 -4.09 -13.44
C LYS A 113 -0.96 -3.85 -12.22
N VAL A 114 -1.43 -2.96 -11.36
CA VAL A 114 -0.83 -2.71 -10.05
C VAL A 114 -1.91 -2.89 -8.99
N ILE A 115 -1.65 -3.79 -8.04
CA ILE A 115 -2.53 -4.05 -6.90
C ILE A 115 -1.80 -3.66 -5.61
N GLY A 116 -2.36 -2.73 -4.86
CA GLY A 116 -1.81 -2.29 -3.57
C GLY A 116 -2.39 -3.11 -2.42
N LEU A 117 -1.54 -3.66 -1.55
CA LEU A 117 -1.95 -4.40 -0.36
C LEU A 117 -1.44 -3.66 0.88
N ALA A 118 -2.34 -3.21 1.74
CA ALA A 118 -1.98 -2.47 2.95
C ALA A 118 -2.78 -2.98 4.15
N PRO A 119 -2.15 -3.20 5.32
CA PRO A 119 -2.87 -3.34 6.58
C PRO A 119 -3.43 -2.01 7.09
N VAL A 120 -4.47 -2.06 7.93
CA VAL A 120 -5.04 -0.90 8.63
C VAL A 120 -4.26 -0.62 9.91
N LYS A 121 -3.66 0.58 10.01
CA LYS A 121 -2.92 0.98 11.23
C LYS A 121 -3.13 2.44 11.60
N ASN A 122 -3.21 2.71 12.89
CA ASN A 122 -3.00 4.02 13.48
C ASN A 122 -1.58 4.51 13.15
N HIS A 123 -1.40 5.83 13.11
CA HIS A 123 -0.08 6.42 12.90
C HIS A 123 0.04 7.77 13.58
N LEU A 124 0.97 7.89 14.54
CA LEU A 124 1.10 9.10 15.38
C LEU A 124 1.14 10.42 14.61
N ARG A 125 1.87 10.49 13.48
CA ARG A 125 1.99 11.74 12.69
C ARG A 125 0.86 11.98 11.69
N SER A 126 0.31 10.94 11.05
CA SER A 126 -0.62 11.09 9.92
C SER A 126 -2.05 10.73 10.27
N GLY A 127 -2.31 10.36 11.53
CA GLY A 127 -3.57 9.78 12.00
C GLY A 127 -3.70 8.30 11.63
N ALA A 128 -3.43 7.93 10.38
CA ALA A 128 -3.51 6.56 9.90
C ALA A 128 -2.42 6.21 8.86
N SER A 129 -2.22 4.91 8.66
CA SER A 129 -1.48 4.32 7.56
C SER A 129 -2.39 3.31 6.86
N LEU A 130 -2.83 3.68 5.67
CA LEU A 130 -3.78 2.93 4.83
C LEU A 130 -3.21 2.80 3.40
N THR A 131 -4.06 2.65 2.38
CA THR A 131 -3.62 2.34 1.00
C THR A 131 -2.86 3.50 0.36
N LEU A 132 -3.28 4.76 0.51
CA LEU A 132 -2.58 5.92 -0.08
C LEU A 132 -1.16 6.06 0.47
N LYS A 133 -1.02 5.95 1.79
CA LYS A 133 0.29 6.00 2.46
C LYS A 133 1.16 4.79 2.13
N ASN A 134 0.60 3.66 1.68
CA ASN A 134 1.37 2.49 1.31
C ASN A 134 2.30 2.75 0.09
N TRP A 135 1.92 3.67 -0.80
CA TRP A 135 2.75 4.05 -1.95
C TRP A 135 4.03 4.78 -1.56
N TYR A 136 4.18 5.19 -0.29
CA TYR A 136 5.42 5.74 0.24
C TYR A 136 6.61 4.79 0.06
N GLY A 137 6.33 3.49 0.02
CA GLY A 137 7.28 2.44 -0.35
C GLY A 137 7.70 2.42 -1.82
N LEU A 138 7.32 3.42 -2.63
CA LEU A 138 7.89 3.67 -3.95
C LEU A 138 8.90 4.82 -3.92
N LEU A 139 8.93 5.63 -2.86
CA LEU A 139 9.88 6.74 -2.74
C LEU A 139 11.24 6.22 -2.28
N GLY A 140 12.31 6.66 -2.93
CA GLY A 140 13.69 6.50 -2.51
C GLY A 140 14.24 7.75 -1.81
N GLY A 141 15.57 7.81 -1.68
CA GLY A 141 16.29 8.97 -1.12
C GLY A 141 15.93 9.26 0.34
N ARG A 142 16.18 10.50 0.78
CA ARG A 142 15.85 10.98 2.14
C ARG A 142 14.36 11.27 2.30
N ARG A 143 13.50 10.31 1.95
CA ARG A 143 12.03 10.47 1.94
C ARG A 143 11.45 10.94 3.27
N ASN A 144 12.12 10.65 4.38
CA ASN A 144 11.74 11.09 5.73
C ASN A 144 11.59 12.62 5.88
N ILE A 145 12.18 13.43 5.00
CA ILE A 145 11.96 14.89 5.00
C ILE A 145 10.48 15.25 4.80
N PHE A 146 9.72 14.41 4.08
CA PHE A 146 8.31 14.68 3.81
C PHE A 146 7.42 14.51 5.03
N HIS A 147 7.92 13.94 6.15
CA HIS A 147 7.16 13.87 7.40
C HIS A 147 6.79 15.24 7.97
N GLN A 148 7.51 16.31 7.59
CA GLN A 148 7.15 17.69 7.96
C GLN A 148 5.85 18.16 7.28
N GLN A 149 5.45 17.50 6.19
CA GLN A 149 4.26 17.81 5.40
C GLN A 149 3.51 16.52 5.08
N VAL A 150 3.33 15.68 6.11
CA VAL A 150 2.89 14.28 5.97
C VAL A 150 1.56 14.13 5.23
N HIS A 151 0.61 15.05 5.45
CA HIS A 151 -0.67 14.99 4.75
C HIS A 151 -0.54 15.36 3.26
N THR A 152 0.30 16.35 2.93
CA THR A 152 0.56 16.71 1.52
C THR A 152 1.21 15.54 0.78
N ILE A 153 2.26 14.92 1.35
CA ILE A 153 2.93 13.83 0.66
C ILE A 153 2.01 12.62 0.47
N ILE A 154 1.15 12.29 1.44
CA ILE A 154 0.18 11.19 1.28
C ILE A 154 -0.83 11.51 0.16
N ALA A 155 -1.28 12.75 0.03
CA ALA A 155 -2.14 13.13 -1.08
C ALA A 155 -1.43 13.01 -2.44
N GLU A 156 -0.17 13.48 -2.53
CA GLU A 156 0.63 13.37 -3.75
C GLU A 156 0.99 11.93 -4.12
N LEU A 157 1.08 11.04 -3.14
CA LEU A 157 1.21 9.60 -3.39
C LEU A 157 -0.01 9.01 -4.09
N GLY A 158 -1.22 9.54 -3.84
CA GLY A 158 -2.42 9.21 -4.60
C GLY A 158 -2.38 9.71 -6.07
N MET A 159 -1.59 10.75 -6.34
CA MET A 159 -1.35 11.24 -7.71
C MET A 159 -0.24 10.47 -8.42
N LEU A 160 0.71 9.90 -7.67
CA LEU A 160 1.86 9.17 -8.21
C LEU A 160 1.44 7.90 -8.97
N ILE A 161 0.40 7.22 -8.49
CA ILE A 161 0.01 5.93 -9.04
C ILE A 161 -1.51 5.77 -9.04
N LYS A 162 -2.04 5.32 -10.17
CA LYS A 162 -3.44 4.93 -10.32
C LYS A 162 -3.52 3.39 -10.29
N PRO A 163 -3.80 2.78 -9.12
CA PRO A 163 -3.82 1.33 -9.00
C PRO A 163 -5.01 0.73 -9.77
N THR A 164 -4.86 -0.52 -10.19
CA THR A 164 -5.98 -1.33 -10.70
C THR A 164 -6.94 -1.66 -9.56
N LEU A 165 -6.40 -2.01 -8.40
CA LEU A 165 -7.13 -2.42 -7.21
C LEU A 165 -6.26 -2.09 -6.00
N VAL A 166 -6.89 -1.64 -4.91
CA VAL A 166 -6.27 -1.66 -3.59
C VAL A 166 -7.07 -2.56 -2.67
N ILE A 167 -6.37 -3.29 -1.82
CA ILE A 167 -6.95 -4.14 -0.77
C ILE A 167 -6.38 -3.67 0.55
N LEU A 168 -7.27 -3.21 1.41
CA LEU A 168 -7.01 -2.76 2.75
C LEU A 168 -7.44 -3.85 3.73
N ASP A 169 -6.44 -4.41 4.41
CA ASP A 169 -6.60 -5.49 5.37
C ASP A 169 -6.85 -4.93 6.77
N GLY A 170 -8.12 -4.88 7.14
CA GLY A 170 -8.59 -4.61 8.49
C GLY A 170 -9.16 -5.88 9.13
N THR A 171 -8.63 -7.06 8.85
CA THR A 171 -9.00 -8.26 9.62
C THR A 171 -8.52 -8.09 11.06
N MET A 172 -7.28 -7.64 11.21
CA MET A 172 -6.68 -7.13 12.45
C MET A 172 -6.19 -5.70 12.21
N SER A 173 -6.77 -4.72 12.90
CA SER A 173 -6.37 -3.31 12.80
C SER A 173 -5.47 -2.92 13.96
N MET A 174 -4.36 -2.23 13.67
CA MET A 174 -3.50 -1.66 14.72
C MET A 174 -4.10 -0.34 15.22
N MET A 175 -4.66 -0.35 16.42
CA MET A 175 -5.36 0.80 17.01
C MET A 175 -4.40 1.79 17.69
N HIS A 176 -3.28 1.31 18.22
CA HIS A 176 -2.35 2.10 19.03
C HIS A 176 -0.89 1.90 18.58
N ASN A 177 -0.02 2.83 18.99
CA ASN A 177 1.45 2.74 18.85
C ASN A 177 2.01 2.46 17.43
N GLY A 178 1.20 2.65 16.38
CA GLY A 178 1.67 2.56 15.01
C GLY A 178 2.68 3.67 14.64
N PRO A 179 3.53 3.43 13.62
CA PRO A 179 3.31 2.46 12.54
C PRO A 179 3.85 1.04 12.77
N THR A 180 4.67 0.85 13.79
CA THR A 180 5.30 -0.45 14.10
C THR A 180 4.48 -1.26 15.10
N GLY A 181 3.71 -0.59 15.96
CA GLY A 181 3.16 -1.22 17.16
C GLY A 181 4.33 -1.70 18.04
N GLY A 182 4.13 -2.87 18.64
CA GLY A 182 5.14 -3.56 19.43
C GLY A 182 4.51 -4.63 20.33
N SER A 183 3.19 -4.57 20.53
CA SER A 183 2.42 -5.58 21.24
C SER A 183 1.21 -6.04 20.41
N MET A 184 0.75 -7.25 20.68
CA MET A 184 -0.57 -7.71 20.22
C MET A 184 -1.70 -6.88 20.83
N ASP A 185 -1.49 -6.25 21.99
CA ASP A 185 -2.46 -5.37 22.66
C ASP A 185 -2.72 -4.08 21.86
N ASP A 186 -1.83 -3.73 20.93
CA ASP A 186 -2.05 -2.62 20.01
C ASP A 186 -3.10 -2.96 18.93
N LEU A 187 -3.50 -4.24 18.81
CA LEU A 187 -4.34 -4.74 17.74
C LEU A 187 -5.78 -4.99 18.19
N LYS A 188 -6.72 -4.77 17.28
CA LYS A 188 -8.13 -5.10 17.46
C LYS A 188 -8.61 -5.97 16.30
N PRO A 189 -9.30 -7.09 16.57
CA PRO A 189 -9.98 -7.83 15.52
C PRO A 189 -11.15 -7.00 15.00
N THR A 190 -11.01 -6.51 13.76
CA THR A 190 -12.02 -5.70 13.07
C THR A 190 -12.70 -6.48 11.94
N HIS A 191 -12.20 -7.69 11.63
CA HIS A 191 -12.83 -8.68 10.75
C HIS A 191 -13.29 -8.15 9.39
N THR A 192 -12.57 -7.17 8.82
CA THR A 192 -13.01 -6.46 7.63
C THR A 192 -11.90 -6.41 6.58
N LEU A 193 -12.19 -6.89 5.37
CA LEU A 193 -11.37 -6.61 4.18
C LEU A 193 -12.11 -5.60 3.32
N ILE A 194 -11.43 -4.51 2.95
CA ILE A 194 -11.97 -3.48 2.06
C ILE A 194 -11.18 -3.51 0.77
N ALA A 195 -11.85 -3.70 -0.37
CA ALA A 195 -11.21 -3.71 -1.68
C ALA A 195 -11.93 -2.78 -2.64
N GLY A 196 -11.19 -2.03 -3.44
CA GLY A 196 -11.77 -1.06 -4.37
C GLY A 196 -10.78 -0.50 -5.37
N THR A 197 -11.31 0.13 -6.42
CA THR A 197 -10.52 0.78 -7.48
C THR A 197 -10.25 2.26 -7.20
N ASP A 198 -10.93 2.82 -6.20
CA ASP A 198 -10.73 4.19 -5.73
C ASP A 198 -10.03 4.16 -4.36
N PRO A 199 -8.73 4.51 -4.28
CA PRO A 199 -7.99 4.42 -3.04
C PRO A 199 -8.44 5.45 -1.98
N VAL A 200 -9.00 6.60 -2.38
CA VAL A 200 -9.51 7.61 -1.44
C VAL A 200 -10.78 7.09 -0.77
N ALA A 201 -11.66 6.44 -1.53
CA ALA A 201 -12.88 5.84 -0.99
C ALA A 201 -12.56 4.67 -0.06
N VAL A 202 -11.61 3.81 -0.45
CA VAL A 202 -11.13 2.69 0.37
C VAL A 202 -10.51 3.18 1.68
N ASP A 203 -9.65 4.20 1.64
CA ASP A 203 -9.06 4.76 2.85
C ASP A 203 -10.11 5.49 3.71
N THR A 204 -11.11 6.13 3.11
CA THR A 204 -12.20 6.79 3.85
C THR A 204 -13.05 5.77 4.62
N LEU A 205 -13.39 4.64 4.01
CA LEU A 205 -14.07 3.56 4.72
C LEU A 205 -13.16 2.92 5.77
N GLY A 206 -11.89 2.70 5.44
CA GLY A 206 -10.88 2.15 6.34
C GLY A 206 -10.62 3.00 7.59
N ALA A 207 -10.73 4.31 7.49
CA ALA A 207 -10.59 5.24 8.61
C ALA A 207 -11.58 4.93 9.76
N LYS A 208 -12.78 4.45 9.43
CA LYS A 208 -13.81 4.09 10.42
C LYS A 208 -13.38 2.92 11.32
N LEU A 209 -12.56 2.00 10.80
CA LEU A 209 -12.02 0.89 11.60
C LEU A 209 -11.08 1.37 12.71
N LEU A 210 -10.47 2.53 12.53
CA LEU A 210 -9.60 3.21 13.52
C LEU A 210 -10.37 4.24 14.37
N GLY A 211 -11.68 4.38 14.20
CA GLY A 211 -12.48 5.42 14.83
C GLY A 211 -12.08 6.84 14.40
N LYS A 212 -11.61 7.01 13.16
CA LYS A 212 -11.16 8.29 12.60
C LYS A 212 -12.19 8.89 11.64
N THR A 213 -12.26 10.22 11.59
CA THR A 213 -13.07 10.98 10.64
C THR A 213 -12.23 11.61 9.53
N LEU A 214 -12.88 12.30 8.59
CA LEU A 214 -12.18 13.05 7.54
C LEU A 214 -11.37 14.24 8.09
N GLU A 215 -11.78 14.79 9.23
CA GLU A 215 -11.06 15.86 9.94
C GLU A 215 -9.74 15.35 10.52
N ASP A 216 -9.73 14.11 11.03
CA ASP A 216 -8.52 13.47 11.57
C ASP A 216 -7.50 13.14 10.47
N LEU A 217 -7.96 12.94 9.23
CA LEU A 217 -7.16 12.51 8.09
C LEU A 217 -7.19 13.53 6.93
N PRO A 218 -6.61 14.74 7.09
CA PRO A 218 -6.63 15.78 6.06
C PRO A 218 -6.19 15.35 4.66
N PHE A 219 -5.31 14.35 4.57
CA PHE A 219 -4.80 13.85 3.30
C PHE A 219 -5.90 13.29 2.39
N LEU A 220 -7.04 12.82 2.94
CA LEU A 220 -8.15 12.29 2.15
C LEU A 220 -8.81 13.37 1.29
N ARG A 221 -9.19 14.49 1.90
CA ARG A 221 -9.76 15.65 1.17
C ARG A 221 -8.73 16.27 0.23
N MET A 222 -7.45 16.26 0.60
CA MET A 222 -6.38 16.73 -0.28
C MET A 222 -6.22 15.84 -1.52
N ALA A 223 -6.27 14.50 -1.35
CA ALA A 223 -6.19 13.55 -2.45
C ALA A 223 -7.41 13.63 -3.37
N GLU A 224 -8.62 13.80 -2.81
CA GLU A 224 -9.84 14.03 -3.57
C GLU A 224 -9.75 15.30 -4.43
N ARG A 225 -9.33 16.43 -3.84
CA ARG A 225 -9.11 17.69 -4.58
C ARG A 225 -8.06 17.57 -5.68
N ALA A 226 -7.09 16.67 -5.50
CA ALA A 226 -6.07 16.36 -6.50
C ALA A 226 -6.54 15.35 -7.58
N GLY A 227 -7.80 14.89 -7.51
CA GLY A 227 -8.38 13.98 -8.48
C GLY A 227 -7.97 12.51 -8.31
N ALA A 228 -7.44 12.13 -7.15
CA ALA A 228 -7.00 10.76 -6.87
C ALA A 228 -8.15 9.80 -6.54
N GLY A 229 -9.34 10.33 -6.25
CA GLY A 229 -10.53 9.56 -5.88
C GLY A 229 -11.59 10.41 -5.17
N THR A 230 -12.53 9.77 -4.47
CA THR A 230 -13.61 10.43 -3.71
C THR A 230 -13.63 10.00 -2.25
N THR A 231 -13.93 10.93 -1.35
CA THR A 231 -14.21 10.64 0.07
C THR A 231 -15.65 10.16 0.28
N ASP A 232 -16.54 10.44 -0.66
CA ASP A 232 -17.90 9.90 -0.69
C ASP A 232 -17.90 8.51 -1.32
N TYR A 233 -17.60 7.50 -0.50
CA TYR A 233 -17.57 6.09 -0.94
C TYR A 233 -18.97 5.51 -1.14
N GLU A 234 -20.02 6.11 -0.57
CA GLU A 234 -21.40 5.63 -0.69
C GLU A 234 -21.92 5.79 -2.12
N LYS A 235 -21.54 6.88 -2.80
CA LYS A 235 -21.80 7.05 -4.24
C LYS A 235 -21.22 5.94 -5.13
N LEU A 236 -20.21 5.21 -4.66
CA LEU A 236 -19.59 4.12 -5.41
C LEU A 236 -20.25 2.76 -5.15
N MET A 237 -20.97 2.60 -4.03
CA MET A 237 -21.66 1.35 -3.68
C MET A 237 -23.01 1.18 -4.41
N VAL A 238 -23.56 2.25 -4.98
CA VAL A 238 -24.85 2.25 -5.72
C VAL A 238 -24.64 1.97 -7.22
N ARG A 239 -23.70 1.09 -7.59
CA ARG A 239 -23.41 0.74 -8.99
C ARG A 239 -23.23 -0.75 -9.22
#